data_AF-A0A517NFP2-F1
#
_entry.id   AF-A0A517NFP2-F1
#
_cell.length_a   1.000
_cell.length_b   1.000
_cell.length_c   1.000
_cell.angle_alpha   90.00
_cell.angle_beta   90.00
_cell.angle_gamma   90.00
#
_symmetry.space_group_name_H-M   'P 1'
#
loop_
_entity.id
_entity.type
_entity.pdbx_description
1 polymer ?
#
loop_
_entity_poly.entity_id
_entity_poly.type
_entity_poly.pdbx_seq_one_letter_code
_entity_poly.pdbx_strand_id
1 'polypeptide(L)'
;MIKLHEQLVRPGINTLGGNMFRHSHDAVCVRDDNTAENRKVIERVKAFPMTASERVNGLVEAVRSVVRTGFESVTRNSLSTGYPRSLLSIIQGKVEDTIPTALPSQIARPRLVAGWYESINREMTCLYHSPGNNSVLAINDDAHRGDARKWIDGCRTSNRILLGWNRIDDLGRFVFQKAAA
;
A
#
# COMPACT_ATOMS: atom_id res chain seq x y z
N MET A 1 -5.38 -28.90 11.62
CA MET A 1 -3.99 -29.38 11.82
C MET A 1 -3.21 -28.68 12.94
N ILE A 2 -3.47 -27.42 13.29
CA ILE A 2 -2.62 -26.63 14.23
C ILE A 2 -2.70 -27.09 15.71
N LYS A 3 -3.82 -27.68 16.16
CA LYS A 3 -3.98 -28.09 17.58
C LYS A 3 -3.10 -29.26 18.02
N LEU A 4 -2.67 -30.12 17.10
CA LEU A 4 -1.93 -31.35 17.44
C LEU A 4 -0.46 -31.04 17.82
N HIS A 5 0.16 -30.09 17.14
CA HIS A 5 1.53 -29.67 17.41
C HIS A 5 1.66 -29.00 18.79
N GLU A 6 0.68 -28.19 19.20
CA GLU A 6 0.67 -27.57 20.53
C GLU A 6 0.54 -28.59 21.65
N GLN A 7 -0.25 -29.65 21.46
CA GLN A 7 -0.39 -30.72 22.46
C GLN A 7 0.90 -31.52 22.66
N LEU A 8 1.73 -31.65 21.63
CA LEU A 8 3.01 -32.37 21.68
C LEU A 8 4.15 -31.52 22.24
N VAL A 9 4.19 -30.23 21.94
CA VAL A 9 5.32 -29.35 22.29
C VAL A 9 5.17 -28.72 23.68
N ARG A 10 3.93 -28.45 24.12
CA ARG A 10 3.67 -27.81 25.42
C ARG A 10 4.21 -28.58 26.63
N PRO A 11 4.10 -29.92 26.71
CA PRO A 11 4.66 -30.68 27.83
C PRO A 11 6.19 -30.56 27.93
N GLY A 12 6.88 -30.53 26.79
CA GLY A 12 8.34 -30.38 26.75
C GLY A 12 8.80 -29.01 27.26
N ILE A 13 8.13 -27.94 26.83
CA ILE A 13 8.45 -26.57 27.26
C ILE A 13 8.18 -26.39 28.76
N ASN A 14 7.09 -26.94 29.28
CA ASN A 14 6.76 -26.87 30.71
C ASN A 14 7.76 -27.64 31.58
N THR A 15 8.28 -28.78 31.09
CA THR A 15 9.31 -29.57 31.81
C THR A 15 10.63 -28.79 31.94
N LEU A 16 10.92 -27.91 30.99
CA LEU A 16 12.09 -27.02 31.02
C LEU A 16 11.85 -25.72 31.82
N GLY A 17 10.71 -25.61 32.52
CA GLY A 17 10.34 -24.42 33.30
C GLY A 17 9.84 -23.23 32.44
N GLY A 18 9.63 -23.44 31.14
CA GLY A 18 9.07 -22.43 30.25
C GLY A 18 7.54 -22.46 30.21
N ASN A 19 6.90 -21.32 29.92
CA ASN A 19 5.47 -21.24 29.67
C ASN A 19 5.19 -20.88 28.21
N MET A 20 4.37 -21.69 27.52
CA MET A 20 3.96 -21.42 26.14
C MET A 20 2.62 -20.69 26.11
N PHE A 21 2.65 -19.43 25.68
CA PHE A 21 1.48 -18.59 25.45
C PHE A 21 1.21 -18.49 23.95
N ARG A 22 -0.07 -18.65 23.57
CA ARG A 22 -0.51 -18.41 22.19
C ARG A 22 -1.10 -17.01 22.12
N HIS A 23 -0.44 -16.12 21.39
CA HIS A 23 -1.04 -14.85 21.00
C HIS A 23 -1.92 -15.10 19.76
N SER A 24 -3.24 -15.06 19.93
CA SER A 24 -4.15 -15.01 18.80
C SER A 24 -4.16 -13.59 18.24
N HIS A 25 -3.92 -13.44 16.94
CA HIS A 25 -4.18 -12.17 16.25
C HIS A 25 -5.68 -11.82 16.21
N ASP A 26 -6.58 -12.76 16.54
CA ASP A 26 -8.03 -12.55 16.59
C ASP A 26 -8.49 -11.88 17.89
N ALA A 27 -7.66 -11.93 18.94
CA ALA A 27 -7.88 -11.07 20.07
C ALA A 27 -7.43 -9.69 19.62
N VAL A 28 -8.38 -8.86 19.20
CA VAL A 28 -8.15 -7.46 18.93
C VAL A 28 -7.57 -6.85 20.20
N CYS A 29 -6.24 -6.82 20.30
CA CYS A 29 -5.55 -5.95 21.21
C CYS A 29 -5.68 -4.57 20.58
N VAL A 30 -6.89 -4.02 20.62
CA VAL A 30 -7.09 -2.59 20.49
C VAL A 30 -6.26 -2.05 21.64
N ARG A 31 -5.04 -1.60 21.35
CA ARG A 31 -4.27 -0.84 22.32
C ARG A 31 -5.17 0.30 22.83
N ASP A 32 -4.99 0.65 24.10
CA ASP A 32 -5.83 1.62 24.82
C ASP A 32 -5.71 3.07 24.26
N ASP A 33 -4.88 3.25 23.21
CA ASP A 33 -4.65 4.48 22.47
C ASP A 33 -5.73 4.76 21.40
N ASN A 34 -6.57 3.78 21.05
CA ASN A 34 -7.64 3.98 20.07
C ASN A 34 -8.82 4.75 20.69
N THR A 35 -9.09 5.95 20.18
CA THR A 35 -10.27 6.73 20.58
C THR A 35 -11.57 5.95 20.33
N ALA A 36 -12.63 6.26 21.09
CA ALA A 36 -13.93 5.61 20.92
C ALA A 36 -14.51 5.78 19.51
N GLU A 37 -14.19 6.90 18.84
CA GLU A 37 -14.58 7.13 17.45
C GLU A 37 -13.79 6.25 16.48
N ASN A 38 -12.47 6.13 16.66
CA ASN A 38 -11.65 5.27 15.81
C ASN A 38 -12.06 3.82 15.93
N ARG A 39 -12.41 3.36 17.14
CA ARG A 39 -12.95 2.00 17.34
C ARG A 39 -14.19 1.74 16.49
N LYS A 40 -15.14 2.68 16.43
CA LYS A 40 -16.33 2.55 15.57
C LYS A 40 -15.96 2.44 14.08
N VAL A 41 -14.96 3.20 13.63
CA VAL A 41 -14.49 3.12 12.24
C VAL A 41 -13.81 1.77 11.99
N ILE A 42 -12.89 1.35 12.86
CA ILE A 42 -12.18 0.07 12.79
C ILE A 42 -13.18 -1.09 12.75
N GLU A 43 -14.19 -1.09 13.63
CA GLU A 43 -15.23 -2.12 13.66
C GLU A 43 -16.05 -2.19 12.37
N ARG A 44 -16.35 -1.04 11.75
CA ARG A 44 -17.06 -0.98 10.47
C ARG A 44 -16.20 -1.51 9.32
N VAL A 45 -14.90 -1.22 9.34
CA VAL A 45 -14.03 -1.58 8.21
C VAL A 45 -13.38 -2.95 8.37
N LYS A 46 -13.34 -3.56 9.57
CA LYS A 46 -12.62 -4.82 9.84
C LYS A 46 -12.94 -5.99 8.89
N ALA A 47 -14.11 -5.96 8.26
CA ALA A 47 -14.55 -6.99 7.32
C ALA A 47 -13.90 -6.89 5.92
N PHE A 48 -13.27 -5.75 5.59
CA PHE A 48 -12.79 -5.47 4.23
C PHE A 48 -11.28 -5.66 4.03
N PRO A 49 -10.37 -5.18 4.91
CA PRO A 49 -8.93 -5.34 4.73
C PRO A 49 -8.36 -6.44 5.65
N MET A 50 -7.27 -7.11 5.22
CA MET A 50 -6.42 -7.91 6.14
C MET A 50 -5.49 -7.03 7.00
N THR A 51 -5.85 -5.76 7.17
CA THR A 51 -5.03 -4.75 7.83
C THR A 51 -5.29 -4.76 9.32
N ALA A 52 -4.24 -5.01 10.12
CA ALA A 52 -4.31 -4.95 11.58
C ALA A 52 -4.93 -3.64 12.08
N SER A 53 -5.70 -3.70 13.17
CA SER A 53 -6.44 -2.56 13.72
C SER A 53 -5.56 -1.34 14.02
N GLU A 54 -4.31 -1.55 14.39
CA GLU A 54 -3.32 -0.50 14.63
C GLU A 54 -2.97 0.27 13.35
N ARG A 55 -2.85 -0.44 12.22
CA ARG A 55 -2.61 0.20 10.91
C ARG A 55 -3.85 0.94 10.43
N VAL A 56 -5.04 0.38 10.66
CA VAL A 56 -6.30 1.08 10.37
C VAL A 56 -6.40 2.35 11.23
N ASN A 57 -6.08 2.28 12.52
CA ASN A 57 -6.05 3.44 13.41
C ASN A 57 -5.04 4.50 12.94
N GLY A 58 -3.83 4.08 12.59
CA GLY A 58 -2.80 4.98 12.04
C GLY A 58 -3.27 5.68 10.76
N LEU A 59 -3.99 4.97 9.88
CA LEU A 59 -4.59 5.55 8.68
C LEU A 59 -5.70 6.55 9.04
N VAL A 60 -6.60 6.21 9.97
CA VAL A 60 -7.67 7.11 10.42
C VAL A 60 -7.09 8.41 10.98
N GLU A 61 -6.07 8.32 11.84
CA GLU A 61 -5.41 9.49 12.42
C GLU A 61 -4.63 10.30 11.38
N ALA A 62 -3.97 9.63 10.43
CA ALA A 62 -3.30 10.32 9.33
C ALA A 62 -4.31 11.10 8.46
N VAL A 63 -5.42 10.48 8.08
CA VAL A 63 -6.49 11.13 7.30
C VAL A 63 -7.07 12.30 8.07
N ARG A 64 -7.41 12.13 9.35
CA ARG A 64 -7.92 13.22 10.20
C ARG A 64 -6.93 14.35 10.32
N SER A 65 -5.65 14.05 10.50
CA SER A 65 -4.58 15.05 10.54
C SER A 65 -4.52 15.84 9.23
N VAL A 66 -4.53 15.16 8.08
CA VAL A 66 -4.53 15.82 6.76
C VAL A 66 -5.80 16.65 6.54
N VAL A 67 -6.97 16.16 6.94
CA VAL A 67 -8.24 16.93 6.86
C VAL A 67 -8.17 18.19 7.73
N ARG A 68 -7.60 18.09 8.94
CA ARG A 68 -7.51 19.20 9.88
C ARG A 68 -6.46 20.25 9.48
N THR A 69 -5.32 19.80 8.96
CA THR A 69 -4.14 20.65 8.71
C THR A 69 -3.92 20.97 7.24
N GLY A 70 -4.71 20.37 6.36
CA GLY A 70 -4.54 20.48 4.92
C GLY A 70 -3.25 19.83 4.42
N PHE A 71 -2.96 20.09 3.14
CA PHE A 71 -1.79 19.56 2.43
C PHE A 71 -0.46 20.08 2.97
N GLU A 72 -0.47 21.18 3.74
CA GLU A 72 0.73 21.75 4.37
C GLU A 72 1.42 20.79 5.33
N SER A 73 0.66 19.92 6.00
CA SER A 73 1.24 18.89 6.88
C SER A 73 2.09 17.87 6.12
N VAL A 74 1.69 17.51 4.90
CA VAL A 74 2.43 16.57 4.06
C VAL A 74 3.79 17.16 3.69
N THR A 75 3.79 18.42 3.26
CA THR A 75 5.02 19.17 2.97
C THR A 75 5.91 19.24 4.21
N ARG A 76 5.36 19.67 5.35
CA ARG A 76 6.09 19.81 6.60
C ARG A 76 6.71 18.49 7.07
N ASN A 77 5.96 17.40 7.01
CA ASN A 77 6.42 16.06 7.41
C ASN A 77 7.52 15.56 6.47
N SER A 78 7.45 15.89 5.17
CA SER A 78 8.50 15.54 4.22
C SER A 78 9.78 16.32 4.53
N LEU A 79 9.67 17.63 4.79
CA LEU A 79 10.81 18.49 5.10
C LEU A 79 11.44 18.21 6.47
N SER A 80 10.67 17.75 7.46
CA SER A 80 11.20 17.41 8.79
C SER A 80 12.16 16.23 8.77
N THR A 81 12.17 15.41 7.70
CA THR A 81 13.16 14.34 7.50
C THR A 81 14.52 14.86 7.03
N GLY A 82 14.64 16.15 6.70
CA GLY A 82 15.80 16.72 6.02
C GLY A 82 15.78 16.57 4.50
N TYR A 83 14.69 16.05 3.92
CA TYR A 83 14.55 15.95 2.47
C TYR A 83 14.58 17.34 1.81
N PRO A 84 15.41 17.58 0.78
CA PRO A 84 15.56 18.90 0.19
C PRO A 84 14.28 19.43 -0.45
N ARG A 85 13.86 20.65 -0.07
CA ARG A 85 12.66 21.29 -0.63
C ARG A 85 12.70 21.44 -2.15
N SER A 86 13.89 21.66 -2.73
CA SER A 86 14.09 21.80 -4.17
C SER A 86 13.84 20.51 -4.96
N LEU A 87 13.91 19.35 -4.30
CA LEU A 87 13.66 18.04 -4.89
C LEU A 87 12.24 17.52 -4.62
N LEU A 88 11.42 18.32 -3.93
CA LEU A 88 10.05 17.96 -3.56
C LEU A 88 9.05 18.72 -4.42
N SER A 89 8.34 18.00 -5.28
CA SER A 89 7.17 18.50 -6.00
C SER A 89 5.92 17.80 -5.48
N ILE A 90 4.91 18.58 -5.10
CA ILE A 90 3.63 18.09 -4.59
C ILE A 90 2.55 18.64 -5.51
N ILE A 91 1.72 17.74 -6.04
CA ILE A 91 0.61 18.07 -6.93
C ILE A 91 -0.68 17.80 -6.17
N GLN A 92 -1.42 18.87 -5.85
CA GLN A 92 -2.70 18.76 -5.16
C GLN A 92 -3.82 18.54 -6.17
N GLY A 93 -4.62 17.49 -5.96
CA GLY A 93 -5.82 17.22 -6.75
C GLY A 93 -6.11 15.73 -6.86
N LYS A 94 -7.21 15.41 -7.55
CA LYS A 94 -7.49 14.04 -7.95
C LYS A 94 -6.48 13.59 -8.98
N VAL A 95 -5.95 12.38 -8.83
CA VAL A 95 -4.94 11.86 -9.77
C VAL A 95 -5.49 11.80 -11.20
N GLU A 96 -6.79 11.52 -11.34
CA GLU A 96 -7.49 11.46 -12.61
C GLU A 96 -7.43 12.77 -13.41
N ASP A 97 -7.34 13.89 -12.69
CA ASP A 97 -7.35 15.24 -13.22
C ASP A 97 -5.92 15.79 -13.36
N THR A 98 -5.02 15.44 -12.43
CA THR A 98 -3.69 16.06 -12.35
C THR A 98 -2.61 15.29 -13.11
N ILE A 99 -2.65 13.95 -13.11
CA ILE A 99 -1.57 13.17 -13.73
C ILE A 99 -1.40 13.41 -15.24
N PRO A 100 -2.43 13.70 -16.05
CA PRO A 100 -2.23 13.90 -17.48
C PRO A 100 -1.34 15.11 -17.82
N THR A 101 -1.28 16.11 -16.93
CA THR A 101 -0.60 17.39 -17.19
C THR A 101 0.60 17.63 -16.28
N ALA A 102 0.70 16.91 -15.16
CA ALA A 102 1.72 17.16 -14.13
C ALA A 102 2.91 16.19 -14.16
N LEU A 103 2.93 15.22 -15.07
CA LEU A 103 4.06 14.30 -15.20
C LEU A 103 5.31 15.02 -15.74
N PRO A 104 6.50 14.75 -15.18
CA PRO A 104 7.74 15.25 -15.74
C PRO A 104 8.04 14.56 -17.09
N SER A 105 8.92 15.16 -17.87
CA SER A 105 9.33 14.63 -19.18
C SER A 105 10.11 13.30 -19.10
N GLN A 106 10.65 12.97 -17.93
CA GLN A 106 11.36 11.71 -17.67
C GLN A 106 11.02 11.18 -16.28
N ILE A 107 10.79 9.87 -16.18
CA ILE A 107 10.43 9.19 -14.94
C ILE A 107 11.32 7.96 -14.80
N ALA A 108 12.10 7.90 -13.72
CA ALA A 108 13.02 6.79 -13.46
C ALA A 108 12.39 5.65 -12.65
N ARG A 109 11.47 5.96 -11.72
CA ARG A 109 10.83 4.97 -10.84
C ARG A 109 9.47 5.45 -10.30
N PRO A 110 8.37 5.18 -11.03
CA PRO A 110 7.03 5.45 -10.55
C PRO A 110 6.61 4.42 -9.48
N ARG A 111 5.94 4.91 -8.43
CA ARG A 111 5.32 4.08 -7.39
C ARG A 111 3.86 4.48 -7.24
N LEU A 112 2.96 3.52 -7.41
CA LEU A 112 1.51 3.68 -7.35
C LEU A 112 1.00 3.11 -6.04
N VAL A 113 0.19 3.92 -5.35
CA VAL A 113 -0.39 3.59 -4.04
C VAL A 113 -1.91 3.83 -4.06
N ALA A 114 -2.52 3.96 -5.25
CA ALA A 114 -3.95 4.15 -5.37
C ALA A 114 -4.73 2.84 -5.20
N GLY A 115 -5.81 2.90 -4.41
CA GLY A 115 -6.69 1.76 -4.11
C GLY A 115 -7.97 1.68 -4.94
N TRP A 116 -8.19 2.60 -5.88
CA TRP A 116 -9.36 2.63 -6.78
C TRP A 116 -8.97 2.26 -8.20
N TYR A 117 -9.82 1.48 -8.89
CA TYR A 117 -9.56 1.03 -10.26
C TYR A 117 -9.37 2.21 -11.21
N GLU A 118 -10.18 3.25 -11.09
CA GLU A 118 -10.14 4.45 -11.93
C GLU A 118 -8.80 5.17 -11.80
N SER A 119 -8.32 5.34 -10.57
CA SER A 119 -7.03 5.94 -10.26
C SER A 119 -5.88 5.10 -10.81
N ILE A 120 -5.88 3.78 -10.53
CA ILE A 120 -4.89 2.84 -11.07
C ILE A 120 -4.88 2.91 -12.60
N ASN A 121 -6.05 2.81 -13.24
CA ASN A 121 -6.15 2.82 -14.69
C ASN A 121 -5.62 4.13 -15.29
N ARG A 122 -5.94 5.29 -14.69
CA ARG A 122 -5.40 6.57 -15.17
C ARG A 122 -3.90 6.63 -14.99
N GLU A 123 -3.39 6.30 -13.80
CA GLU A 123 -1.96 6.36 -13.50
C GLU A 123 -1.15 5.45 -14.42
N MET A 124 -1.58 4.19 -14.52
CA MET A 124 -0.98 3.21 -15.40
C MET A 124 -1.02 3.69 -16.85
N THR A 125 -2.16 4.21 -17.34
CA THR A 125 -2.25 4.73 -18.71
C THR A 125 -1.27 5.87 -18.97
N CYS A 126 -1.19 6.87 -18.10
CA CYS A 126 -0.32 8.03 -18.31
C CYS A 126 1.17 7.66 -18.17
N LEU A 127 1.53 6.86 -17.15
CA LEU A 127 2.90 6.44 -16.92
C LEU A 127 3.39 5.45 -17.99
N TYR A 128 2.56 4.50 -18.37
CA TYR A 128 2.90 3.49 -19.36
C TYR A 128 3.16 4.09 -20.75
N HIS A 129 2.45 5.16 -21.10
CA HIS A 129 2.63 5.85 -22.38
C HIS A 129 3.66 6.99 -22.33
N SER A 130 4.26 7.27 -21.18
CA SER A 130 5.23 8.36 -21.04
C SER A 130 6.56 8.02 -21.75
N PRO A 131 7.02 8.84 -22.71
CA PRO A 131 8.29 8.64 -23.40
C PRO A 131 9.48 8.63 -22.42
N GLY A 132 10.42 7.71 -22.59
CA GLY A 132 11.61 7.60 -21.72
C GLY A 132 11.37 6.87 -20.39
N ASN A 133 10.16 6.34 -20.16
CA ASN A 133 9.85 5.56 -18.98
C ASN A 133 10.35 4.11 -19.11
N ASN A 134 11.64 3.89 -18.82
CA ASN A 134 12.28 2.57 -18.81
C ASN A 134 12.29 1.94 -17.40
N SER A 135 11.23 2.20 -16.63
CA SER A 135 11.29 2.12 -15.18
C SER A 135 10.68 0.86 -14.56
N VAL A 136 11.02 0.68 -13.28
CA VAL A 136 10.35 -0.24 -12.37
C VAL A 136 9.12 0.44 -11.81
N LEU A 137 7.95 -0.14 -12.08
CA LEU A 137 6.66 0.31 -11.60
C LEU A 137 6.27 -0.50 -10.37
N ALA A 138 6.19 0.15 -9.21
CA ALA A 138 5.77 -0.50 -7.98
C ALA A 138 4.28 -0.26 -7.72
N ILE A 139 3.51 -1.31 -7.46
CA ILE A 139 2.06 -1.30 -7.24
C ILE A 139 1.79 -1.82 -5.82
N ASN A 140 1.21 -0.99 -4.95
CA ASN A 140 1.09 -1.29 -3.52
C ASN A 140 -0.18 -2.07 -3.12
N ASP A 141 -1.23 -2.09 -3.96
CA ASP A 141 -2.57 -2.59 -3.59
C ASP A 141 -3.15 -3.66 -4.53
N ASP A 142 -2.29 -4.54 -5.07
CA ASP A 142 -2.75 -5.60 -5.98
C ASP A 142 -3.68 -6.62 -5.30
N ALA A 143 -3.40 -6.96 -4.05
CA ALA A 143 -3.94 -8.17 -3.42
C ALA A 143 -5.44 -8.15 -3.15
N HIS A 144 -6.04 -6.98 -2.95
CA HIS A 144 -7.39 -6.90 -2.39
C HIS A 144 -8.52 -6.78 -3.43
N ARG A 145 -8.25 -6.26 -4.63
CA ARG A 145 -9.28 -6.06 -5.67
C ARG A 145 -8.97 -6.66 -7.03
N GLY A 146 -7.70 -7.03 -7.28
CA GLY A 146 -7.26 -7.54 -8.58
C GLY A 146 -7.38 -6.52 -9.72
N ASP A 147 -7.62 -5.26 -9.40
CA ASP A 147 -7.88 -4.18 -10.36
C ASP A 147 -6.61 -3.81 -11.15
N ALA A 148 -5.46 -3.74 -10.47
CA ALA A 148 -4.15 -3.64 -11.12
C ALA A 148 -3.84 -4.86 -11.99
N ARG A 149 -4.22 -6.06 -11.54
CA ARG A 149 -4.07 -7.30 -12.31
C ARG A 149 -4.91 -7.29 -13.59
N LYS A 150 -6.19 -6.89 -13.51
CA LYS A 150 -7.07 -6.75 -14.67
C LYS A 150 -6.47 -5.79 -15.71
N TRP A 151 -5.96 -4.65 -15.28
CA TRP A 151 -5.30 -3.69 -16.18
C TRP A 151 -4.08 -4.34 -16.85
N ILE A 152 -3.22 -5.00 -16.08
CA ILE A 152 -1.99 -5.63 -16.59
C ILE A 152 -2.28 -6.80 -17.52
N ASP A 153 -3.30 -7.62 -17.23
CA ASP A 153 -3.75 -8.69 -18.12
C ASP A 153 -4.29 -8.12 -19.45
N GLY A 154 -5.01 -7.00 -19.41
CA GLY A 154 -5.42 -6.27 -20.61
C GLY A 154 -4.22 -5.79 -21.44
N CYS A 155 -3.18 -5.24 -20.81
CA CYS A 155 -1.99 -4.77 -21.54
C CYS A 155 -1.17 -5.89 -22.17
N ARG A 156 -1.11 -7.08 -21.55
CA ARG A 156 -0.45 -8.26 -22.12
C ARG A 156 -1.06 -8.68 -23.45
N THR A 157 -2.38 -8.55 -23.61
CA THR A 157 -3.06 -8.86 -24.89
C THR A 157 -2.78 -7.86 -26.02
N SER A 158 -2.28 -6.67 -25.70
CA SER A 158 -1.99 -5.60 -26.68
C SER A 158 -0.52 -5.56 -27.14
N ASN A 159 0.21 -6.68 -27.01
CA ASN A 159 1.59 -6.89 -27.52
C ASN A 159 2.66 -5.93 -26.96
N ARG A 160 2.47 -5.51 -25.71
CA ARG A 160 3.28 -4.49 -25.04
C ARG A 160 3.78 -5.07 -23.70
N ILE A 161 5.05 -5.46 -23.68
CA ILE A 161 5.60 -6.41 -22.70
C ILE A 161 5.87 -5.72 -21.35
N LEU A 162 5.05 -6.06 -20.36
CA LEU A 162 5.40 -5.98 -18.94
C LEU A 162 6.27 -7.18 -18.59
N LEU A 163 7.54 -6.94 -18.29
CA LEU A 163 8.48 -7.98 -17.87
C LEU A 163 8.32 -8.24 -16.38
N GLY A 164 7.76 -9.41 -16.05
CA GLY A 164 7.68 -9.93 -14.69
C GLY A 164 6.58 -9.29 -13.83
N TRP A 165 5.87 -10.14 -13.08
CA TRP A 165 4.96 -9.74 -12.01
C TRP A 165 5.58 -10.18 -10.70
N ASN A 166 6.49 -9.38 -10.18
CA ASN A 166 7.35 -9.78 -9.07
C ASN A 166 6.69 -9.37 -7.76
N ARG A 167 6.58 -10.30 -6.82
CA ARG A 167 6.04 -10.01 -5.48
C ARG A 167 7.09 -9.29 -4.64
N ILE A 168 6.66 -8.24 -3.94
CA ILE A 168 7.42 -7.61 -2.87
C ILE A 168 7.03 -8.25 -1.54
N ASP A 169 5.73 -8.25 -1.25
CA ASP A 169 5.09 -8.90 -0.11
C ASP A 169 3.70 -9.40 -0.53
N ASP A 170 2.76 -9.60 0.40
CA ASP A 170 1.41 -10.05 0.04
C ASP A 170 0.63 -9.02 -0.79
N LEU A 171 0.87 -7.72 -0.57
CA LEU A 171 0.14 -6.58 -1.17
C LEU A 171 0.88 -5.99 -2.38
N GLY A 172 2.19 -5.80 -2.25
CA GLY A 172 3.05 -5.10 -3.17
C GLY A 172 3.56 -5.95 -4.32
N ARG A 173 3.62 -5.36 -5.52
CA ARG A 173 4.23 -5.92 -6.73
C ARG A 173 5.15 -4.91 -7.37
N PHE A 174 6.11 -5.39 -8.16
CA PHE A 174 6.78 -4.56 -9.16
C PHE A 174 6.82 -5.22 -10.52
N VAL A 175 6.76 -4.39 -11.55
CA VAL A 175 6.83 -4.79 -12.95
C VAL A 175 7.89 -3.95 -13.67
N PHE A 176 8.61 -4.58 -14.60
CA PHE A 176 9.55 -3.86 -15.47
C PHE A 176 8.86 -3.49 -16.77
N GLN A 177 8.97 -2.23 -17.16
CA GLN A 177 8.54 -1.77 -18.47
C GLN A 177 9.70 -1.93 -19.46
N LYS A 178 9.46 -2.66 -20.56
CA LYS A 178 10.42 -2.71 -21.67
C LYS A 178 10.38 -1.37 -22.41
N ALA A 179 11.55 -0.78 -22.66
CA ALA A 179 11.69 0.41 -23.50
C ALA A 179 11.02 0.18 -24.86
N ALA A 180 10.23 1.16 -25.33
CA ALA A 180 9.87 1.22 -26.74
C ALA A 180 11.17 1.48 -27.53
N ALA A 181 11.46 0.60 -28.49
CA ALA A 181 12.59 0.74 -29.40
C ALA A 181 12.35 1.89 -30.40
#